data_AF-A0A7V8GKQ1-F1
#
_entry.id   AF-A0A7V8GKQ1-F1
#
_cell.length_a   1.000
_cell.length_b   1.000
_cell.length_c   1.000
_cell.angle_alpha   90.00
_cell.angle_beta   90.00
_cell.angle_gamma   90.00
#
_symmetry.space_group_name_H-M   'P 1'
#
loop_
_entity.id
_entity.type
_entity.pdbx_description
1 polymer ?
#
loop_
_entity_poly.entity_id
_entity_poly.type
_entity_poly.pdbx_seq_one_letter_code
_entity_poly.pdbx_strand_id
1 'polypeptide(L)'
;MNRPLPRLSVALLLAAALLAAATACTDREAQRQAQAAAQAQAREQAAAQLQRDYDAAVAANNWELARVHGAALLAQYPGTPAAAAVEPALAEVAARAEAVRERRRLAALWDYARVAAGKGEQRSAAILSMAPVDTGGAGPAAVQLVLRDHPQWKRSAYLVLQGGDFDCYGGCKVKVRFDDAAPKAMSAWRPRTDEAIALFIEDHRGLWRQLRKAGRVEIEFPVKAGGARAAAFEAGGLDGGQMPGWD
;
A
#
# COMPACT_ATOMS: atom_id res chain seq x y z
N MET A 1 -28.71 81.91 -47.46
CA MET A 1 -27.69 80.85 -47.20
C MET A 1 -28.43 79.54 -46.98
N ASN A 2 -28.36 78.61 -47.93
CA ASN A 2 -28.62 77.18 -47.73
C ASN A 2 -28.35 76.43 -49.03
N ARG A 3 -27.28 75.61 -49.06
CA ARG A 3 -27.03 74.63 -50.14
C ARG A 3 -27.56 73.27 -49.66
N PRO A 4 -28.32 72.52 -50.48
CA PRO A 4 -28.75 71.18 -50.12
C PRO A 4 -27.54 70.22 -50.22
N LEU A 5 -27.32 69.44 -49.17
CA LEU A 5 -26.33 68.36 -49.15
C LEU A 5 -26.75 67.23 -50.11
N PRO A 6 -25.81 66.59 -50.83
CA PRO A 6 -26.13 65.60 -51.85
C PRO A 6 -26.43 64.23 -51.24
N ARG A 7 -27.58 63.64 -51.60
CA ARG A 7 -28.05 62.32 -51.14
C ARG A 7 -27.13 61.14 -51.53
N LEU A 8 -26.21 61.32 -52.49
CA LEU A 8 -25.23 60.30 -52.88
C LEU A 8 -24.18 60.00 -51.80
N SER A 9 -23.85 60.96 -50.94
CA SER A 9 -22.78 60.81 -49.93
C SER A 9 -23.20 59.92 -48.76
N VAL A 10 -24.49 59.82 -48.45
CA VAL A 10 -25.00 59.02 -47.33
C VAL A 10 -25.03 57.52 -47.67
N ALA A 11 -25.35 57.16 -48.92
CA ALA A 11 -25.38 55.76 -49.36
C ALA A 11 -23.97 55.13 -49.44
N LEU A 12 -22.96 55.89 -49.86
CA LEU A 12 -21.57 55.43 -49.87
C LEU A 12 -20.99 55.26 -48.46
N LEU A 13 -21.36 56.13 -47.50
CA LEU A 13 -20.91 56.01 -46.11
C LEU A 13 -21.54 54.82 -45.37
N LEU A 14 -22.81 54.50 -45.66
CA LEU A 14 -23.48 53.32 -45.12
C LEU A 14 -22.92 52.00 -45.69
N ALA A 15 -22.61 51.97 -46.99
CA ALA A 15 -21.96 50.81 -47.60
C ALA A 15 -20.55 50.58 -47.04
N ALA A 16 -19.75 51.64 -46.88
CA ALA A 16 -18.41 51.53 -46.29
C ALA A 16 -18.41 51.06 -44.82
N ALA A 17 -19.40 51.47 -44.03
CA ALA A 17 -19.56 51.03 -42.64
C ALA A 17 -19.99 49.55 -42.53
N LEU A 18 -20.82 49.06 -43.45
CA LEU A 18 -21.23 47.64 -43.52
C LEU A 18 -20.09 46.71 -43.97
N LEU A 19 -19.23 47.16 -44.89
CA LEU A 19 -18.03 46.40 -45.29
C LEU A 19 -16.96 46.36 -44.19
N ALA A 20 -16.77 47.45 -43.43
CA ALA A 20 -15.82 47.49 -42.30
C ALA A 20 -16.28 46.65 -41.09
N ALA A 21 -17.59 46.52 -40.88
CA ALA A 21 -18.14 45.65 -39.83
C ALA A 21 -18.02 44.15 -40.18
N ALA A 22 -18.08 43.80 -41.47
CA ALA A 22 -17.93 42.43 -41.95
C ALA A 22 -16.47 41.93 -41.83
N THR A 23 -15.48 42.77 -42.18
CA THR A 23 -14.05 42.40 -42.09
C THR A 23 -13.56 42.28 -40.65
N ALA A 24 -14.03 43.13 -39.73
CA ALA A 24 -13.73 43.05 -38.31
C ALA A 24 -14.34 41.81 -37.61
N CYS A 25 -15.44 41.26 -38.14
CA CYS A 25 -16.03 40.02 -37.63
C CYS A 25 -15.26 38.77 -38.09
N THR A 26 -14.80 38.74 -39.35
CA THR A 26 -14.02 37.61 -39.89
C THR A 26 -12.65 37.46 -39.23
N ASP A 27 -11.96 38.56 -38.90
CA ASP A 27 -10.66 38.51 -38.20
C ASP A 27 -10.78 37.95 -36.78
N ARG A 28 -11.87 38.29 -36.07
CA ARG A 28 -12.14 37.79 -34.72
C ARG A 28 -12.46 36.29 -34.72
N GLU A 29 -13.14 35.79 -35.74
CA GLU A 29 -13.45 34.38 -35.88
C GLU A 29 -12.22 33.56 -36.26
N ALA A 30 -11.39 34.05 -37.19
CA ALA A 30 -10.11 33.45 -37.52
C ALA A 30 -9.15 33.43 -36.32
N GLN A 31 -9.06 34.52 -35.54
CA GLN A 31 -8.27 34.56 -34.30
C GLN A 31 -8.78 33.56 -33.25
N ARG A 32 -10.10 33.41 -33.07
CA ARG A 32 -10.68 32.41 -32.15
C ARG A 32 -10.35 30.98 -32.58
N GLN A 33 -10.45 30.68 -33.87
CA GLN A 33 -10.09 29.36 -34.41
C GLN A 33 -8.59 29.07 -34.23
N ALA A 34 -7.72 30.03 -34.52
CA ALA A 34 -6.28 29.89 -34.32
C ALA A 34 -5.92 29.69 -32.83
N GLN A 35 -6.57 30.42 -31.92
CA GLN A 35 -6.37 30.26 -30.47
C GLN A 35 -6.86 28.90 -29.96
N ALA A 36 -8.02 28.43 -30.45
CA ALA A 36 -8.54 27.11 -30.11
C ALA A 36 -7.62 25.98 -30.63
N ALA A 37 -7.10 26.11 -31.85
CA ALA A 37 -6.14 25.17 -32.41
C ALA A 37 -4.82 25.14 -31.61
N ALA A 38 -4.30 26.31 -31.22
CA ALA A 38 -3.11 26.42 -30.38
C ALA A 38 -3.32 25.79 -28.99
N GLN A 39 -4.49 26.00 -28.37
CA GLN A 39 -4.86 25.37 -27.10
C GLN A 39 -4.99 23.85 -27.22
N ALA A 40 -5.60 23.35 -28.31
CA ALA A 40 -5.70 21.92 -28.57
C ALA A 40 -4.31 21.29 -28.74
N GLN A 41 -3.41 21.93 -29.51
CA GLN A 41 -2.05 21.46 -29.69
C GLN A 41 -1.24 21.48 -28.39
N ALA A 42 -1.36 22.54 -27.58
CA ALA A 42 -0.71 22.60 -26.27
C ALA A 42 -1.24 21.49 -25.33
N ARG A 43 -2.55 21.23 -25.37
CA ARG A 43 -3.18 20.14 -24.61
C ARG A 43 -2.65 18.78 -25.04
N GLU A 44 -2.50 18.53 -26.34
CA GLU A 44 -1.93 17.28 -26.87
C GLU A 44 -0.45 17.12 -26.48
N GLN A 45 0.35 18.19 -26.56
CA GLN A 45 1.76 18.15 -26.16
C GLN A 45 1.93 17.86 -24.66
N ALA A 46 1.10 18.48 -23.81
CA ALA A 46 1.09 18.24 -22.38
C ALA A 46 0.67 16.80 -22.06
N ALA A 47 -0.35 16.27 -22.74
CA ALA A 47 -0.77 14.89 -22.62
C ALA A 47 0.33 13.91 -23.05
N ALA A 48 1.02 14.18 -24.17
CA ALA A 48 2.13 13.38 -24.65
C ALA A 48 3.34 13.39 -23.70
N GLN A 49 3.60 14.52 -23.01
CA GLN A 49 4.63 14.56 -21.97
C GLN A 49 4.26 13.66 -20.80
N LEU A 50 3.02 13.75 -20.30
CA LEU A 50 2.57 12.93 -19.17
C LEU A 50 2.52 11.43 -19.53
N GLN A 51 2.24 11.08 -20.79
CA GLN A 51 2.41 9.70 -21.28
C GLN A 51 3.87 9.25 -21.22
N ARG A 52 4.84 10.07 -21.66
CA ARG A 52 6.27 9.72 -21.54
C ARG A 52 6.67 9.48 -20.08
N ASP A 53 6.15 10.27 -19.15
CA ASP A 53 6.43 10.09 -17.72
C ASP A 53 5.80 8.79 -17.18
N TYR A 54 4.59 8.44 -17.64
CA TYR A 54 3.97 7.14 -17.37
C TYR A 54 4.83 5.98 -17.90
N ASP A 55 5.23 6.04 -19.17
CA ASP A 55 6.03 4.99 -19.83
C ASP A 55 7.39 4.81 -19.13
N ALA A 56 8.05 5.92 -18.77
CA ALA A 56 9.29 5.89 -18.00
C ALA A 56 9.11 5.24 -16.62
N ALA A 57 8.01 5.55 -15.92
CA ALA A 57 7.70 4.94 -14.63
C ALA A 57 7.40 3.44 -14.75
N VAL A 58 6.69 3.01 -15.81
CA VAL A 58 6.47 1.58 -16.11
C VAL A 58 7.80 0.89 -16.39
N ALA A 59 8.65 1.46 -17.25
CA ALA A 59 9.96 0.90 -17.58
C ALA A 59 10.87 0.78 -16.35
N ALA A 60 10.76 1.72 -15.40
CA ALA A 60 11.48 1.68 -14.12
C ALA A 60 10.84 0.76 -13.07
N ASN A 61 9.73 0.06 -13.39
CA ASN A 61 8.90 -0.69 -12.44
C ASN A 61 8.40 0.15 -11.24
N ASN A 62 8.33 1.48 -11.41
CA ASN A 62 7.76 2.39 -10.43
C ASN A 62 6.24 2.47 -10.61
N TRP A 63 5.57 1.37 -10.26
CA TRP A 63 4.13 1.17 -10.50
C TRP A 63 3.26 2.25 -9.84
N GLU A 64 3.67 2.75 -8.67
CA GLU A 64 2.93 3.80 -7.98
C GLU A 64 2.96 5.12 -8.73
N LEU A 65 4.15 5.52 -9.22
CA LEU A 65 4.31 6.72 -10.04
C LEU A 65 3.61 6.57 -11.39
N ALA A 66 3.73 5.40 -12.02
CA ALA A 66 3.02 5.08 -13.25
C ALA A 66 1.49 5.20 -13.05
N ARG A 67 0.94 4.64 -11.96
CA ARG A 67 -0.49 4.78 -11.64
C ARG A 67 -0.89 6.26 -11.51
N VAL A 68 -0.07 7.08 -10.85
CA VAL A 68 -0.34 8.53 -10.69
C VAL A 68 -0.37 9.23 -12.05
N HIS A 69 0.64 9.03 -12.90
CA HIS A 69 0.69 9.66 -14.23
C HIS A 69 -0.45 9.19 -15.13
N GLY A 70 -0.72 7.88 -15.18
CA GLY A 70 -1.79 7.33 -16.02
C GLY A 70 -3.19 7.78 -15.58
N ALA A 71 -3.47 7.79 -14.28
CA ALA A 71 -4.73 8.32 -13.76
C ALA A 71 -4.90 9.82 -14.03
N ALA A 72 -3.82 10.60 -13.86
CA ALA A 72 -3.81 12.02 -14.20
C ALA A 72 -4.05 12.25 -15.70
N LEU A 73 -3.52 11.38 -16.58
CA LEU A 73 -3.70 11.48 -18.02
C LEU A 73 -5.17 11.32 -18.43
N LEU A 74 -5.86 10.30 -17.89
CA LEU A 74 -7.29 10.10 -18.17
C LEU A 74 -8.15 11.23 -17.58
N ALA A 75 -7.81 11.74 -16.40
CA ALA A 75 -8.57 12.78 -15.72
C ALA A 75 -8.39 14.17 -16.34
N GLN A 76 -7.15 14.55 -16.68
CA GLN A 76 -6.81 15.91 -17.14
C GLN A 76 -6.85 16.05 -18.66
N TYR A 77 -6.58 14.95 -19.40
CA TYR A 77 -6.49 14.96 -20.86
C TYR A 77 -7.43 13.92 -21.53
N PRO A 78 -8.71 13.85 -21.15
CA PRO A 78 -9.64 12.89 -21.75
C PRO A 78 -9.79 13.12 -23.26
N GLY A 79 -9.86 12.03 -24.03
CA GLY A 79 -10.04 12.05 -25.48
C GLY A 79 -8.77 12.38 -26.29
N THR A 80 -7.62 12.55 -25.64
CA THR A 80 -6.33 12.66 -26.36
C THR A 80 -5.80 11.29 -26.77
N PRO A 81 -4.99 11.18 -27.85
CA PRO A 81 -4.34 9.92 -28.21
C PRO A 81 -3.51 9.31 -27.07
N ALA A 82 -2.88 10.17 -26.27
CA ALA A 82 -2.09 9.76 -25.12
C ALA A 82 -2.94 9.07 -24.05
N ALA A 83 -4.10 9.64 -23.70
CA ALA A 83 -5.04 9.01 -22.77
C ALA A 83 -5.52 7.64 -23.29
N ALA A 84 -5.88 7.56 -24.58
CA ALA A 84 -6.33 6.32 -25.20
C ALA A 84 -5.24 5.22 -25.22
N ALA A 85 -3.97 5.60 -25.32
CA ALA A 85 -2.85 4.65 -25.32
C ALA A 85 -2.62 4.00 -23.94
N VAL A 86 -2.84 4.76 -22.84
CA VAL A 86 -2.57 4.30 -21.47
C VAL A 86 -3.77 3.58 -20.84
N GLU A 87 -5.00 3.97 -21.22
CA GLU A 87 -6.24 3.47 -20.62
C GLU A 87 -6.31 1.94 -20.48
N PRO A 88 -5.97 1.12 -21.50
CA PRO A 88 -6.10 -0.33 -21.41
C PRO A 88 -5.18 -0.97 -20.35
N ALA A 89 -4.01 -0.37 -20.09
CA ALA A 89 -3.01 -0.90 -19.18
C ALA A 89 -3.15 -0.36 -17.74
N LEU A 90 -3.93 0.70 -17.53
CA LEU A 90 -3.97 1.42 -16.26
C LEU A 90 -4.49 0.56 -15.10
N ALA A 91 -5.46 -0.34 -15.35
CA ALA A 91 -5.99 -1.23 -14.34
C ALA A 91 -4.92 -2.19 -13.78
N GLU A 92 -4.08 -2.75 -14.66
CA GLU A 92 -2.98 -3.62 -14.25
C GLU A 92 -1.89 -2.83 -13.50
N VAL A 93 -1.53 -1.64 -14.01
CA VAL A 93 -0.57 -0.76 -13.32
C VAL A 93 -1.07 -0.38 -11.92
N ALA A 94 -2.37 -0.10 -11.78
CA ALA A 94 -2.99 0.18 -10.50
C ALA A 94 -2.92 -1.03 -9.55
N ALA A 95 -3.20 -2.24 -10.05
CA ALA A 95 -3.09 -3.48 -9.26
C ALA A 95 -1.63 -3.77 -8.82
N ARG A 96 -0.65 -3.53 -9.69
CA ARG A 96 0.78 -3.66 -9.34
C ARG A 96 1.21 -2.62 -8.29
N ALA A 97 0.76 -1.37 -8.44
CA ALA A 97 0.99 -0.30 -7.46
C ALA A 97 0.40 -0.66 -6.08
N GLU A 98 -0.83 -1.20 -6.08
CA GLU A 98 -1.49 -1.71 -4.89
C GLU A 98 -0.66 -2.80 -4.21
N ALA A 99 -0.23 -3.81 -4.96
CA ALA A 99 0.58 -4.92 -4.45
C ALA A 99 1.93 -4.44 -3.87
N VAL A 100 2.57 -3.44 -4.48
CA VAL A 100 3.81 -2.82 -3.93
C VAL A 100 3.53 -2.10 -2.62
N ARG A 101 2.44 -1.33 -2.55
CA ARG A 101 2.06 -0.62 -1.33
C ARG A 101 1.74 -1.59 -0.22
N GLU A 102 0.94 -2.62 -0.51
CA GLU A 102 0.53 -3.62 0.45
C GLU A 102 1.72 -4.41 0.98
N ARG A 103 2.65 -4.81 0.11
CA ARG A 103 3.90 -5.46 0.54
C ARG A 103 4.70 -4.61 1.53
N ARG A 104 4.79 -3.30 1.31
CA ARG A 104 5.48 -2.38 2.24
C ARG A 104 4.72 -2.23 3.56
N ARG A 105 3.39 -2.14 3.51
CA ARG A 105 2.55 -2.08 4.72
C ARG A 105 2.77 -3.31 5.60
N LEU A 106 2.69 -4.51 5.01
CA LEU A 106 2.90 -5.77 5.71
C LEU A 106 4.32 -5.88 6.29
N ALA A 107 5.34 -5.52 5.50
CA ALA A 107 6.73 -5.52 5.99
C ALA A 107 6.93 -4.58 7.19
N ALA A 108 6.24 -3.43 7.23
CA ALA A 108 6.30 -2.47 8.32
C ALA A 108 5.61 -2.93 9.61
N LEU A 109 4.84 -4.03 9.59
CA LEU A 109 4.26 -4.61 10.80
C LEU A 109 5.28 -5.41 11.62
N TRP A 110 6.39 -5.82 11.01
CA TRP A 110 7.44 -6.58 11.66
C TRP A 110 8.48 -5.68 12.29
N ASP A 111 8.67 -5.84 13.59
CA ASP A 111 9.76 -5.22 14.33
C ASP A 111 10.99 -6.13 14.36
N TYR A 112 12.14 -5.61 13.96
CA TYR A 112 13.40 -6.34 13.96
C TYR A 112 14.38 -5.70 14.93
N ALA A 113 14.87 -6.50 15.87
CA ALA A 113 15.84 -6.04 16.87
C ALA A 113 17.11 -6.89 16.85
N ARG A 114 18.23 -6.22 17.17
CA ARG A 114 19.54 -6.83 17.35
C ARG A 114 20.13 -6.32 18.65
N VAL A 115 20.48 -7.23 19.55
CA VAL A 115 20.95 -6.89 20.90
C VAL A 115 22.17 -7.73 21.23
N ALA A 116 23.19 -7.13 21.83
CA ALA A 116 24.35 -7.87 22.32
C ALA A 116 23.92 -8.88 23.41
N ALA A 117 24.33 -10.14 23.27
CA ALA A 117 23.96 -11.24 24.15
C ALA A 117 25.19 -12.09 24.48
N GLY A 118 25.90 -11.73 25.57
CA GLY A 118 27.16 -12.34 25.96
C GLY A 118 28.24 -12.15 24.88
N LYS A 119 28.73 -13.25 24.30
CA LYS A 119 29.76 -13.22 23.23
C LYS A 119 29.18 -13.17 21.81
N GLY A 120 27.86 -13.04 21.66
CA GLY A 120 27.20 -12.99 20.36
C GLY A 120 26.11 -11.94 20.30
N GLU A 121 25.29 -12.01 19.26
CA GLU A 121 24.16 -11.12 19.03
C GLU A 121 22.87 -11.92 19.06
N GLN A 122 21.88 -11.46 19.82
CA GLN A 122 20.51 -11.92 19.71
C GLN A 122 19.82 -11.16 18.58
N ARG A 123 19.10 -11.88 17.73
CA ARG A 123 18.24 -11.32 16.69
C ARG A 123 16.80 -11.69 16.98
N SER A 124 15.88 -10.77 16.73
CA SER A 124 14.45 -11.08 16.82
C SER A 124 13.66 -10.42 15.71
N ALA A 125 12.61 -11.10 15.28
CA ALA A 125 11.50 -10.56 14.53
C ALA A 125 10.23 -10.69 15.38
N ALA A 126 9.48 -9.61 15.55
CA ALA A 126 8.27 -9.60 16.35
C ALA A 126 7.11 -8.94 15.62
N ILE A 127 5.89 -9.40 15.87
CA ILE A 127 4.67 -8.83 15.32
C ILE A 127 3.55 -8.88 16.37
N LEU A 128 2.70 -7.86 16.37
CA LEU A 128 1.54 -7.76 17.26
C LEU A 128 0.29 -8.37 16.60
N SER A 129 -0.62 -8.84 17.44
CA SER A 129 -1.93 -9.32 16.98
C SER A 129 -2.75 -8.19 16.35
N MET A 130 -3.55 -8.54 15.35
CA MET A 130 -4.43 -7.61 14.61
C MET A 130 -5.43 -6.88 15.50
N ALA A 131 -5.86 -7.55 16.58
CA ALA A 131 -6.78 -7.01 17.57
C ALA A 131 -6.29 -7.34 18.98
N PRO A 132 -6.65 -6.51 19.98
CA PRO A 132 -6.48 -6.85 21.39
C PRO A 132 -7.27 -8.12 21.75
N VAL A 133 -6.72 -8.91 22.68
CA VAL A 133 -7.31 -10.16 23.17
C VAL A 133 -7.47 -10.06 24.68
N ASP A 134 -8.65 -10.43 25.18
CA ASP A 134 -8.87 -10.54 26.63
C ASP A 134 -8.29 -11.86 27.16
N THR A 135 -7.12 -11.76 27.77
CA THR A 135 -6.41 -12.88 28.39
C THR A 135 -6.55 -12.92 29.91
N GLY A 136 -7.48 -12.14 30.48
CA GLY A 136 -7.74 -12.06 31.93
C GLY A 136 -6.76 -11.18 32.71
N GLY A 137 -6.16 -10.18 32.05
CA GLY A 137 -5.40 -9.10 32.68
C GLY A 137 -6.30 -7.94 33.12
N ALA A 138 -5.74 -6.73 33.19
CA ALA A 138 -6.49 -5.51 33.50
C ALA A 138 -7.50 -5.11 32.39
N GLY A 139 -7.30 -5.61 31.17
CA GLY A 139 -8.17 -5.42 30.02
C GLY A 139 -7.61 -6.12 28.78
N PRO A 140 -8.34 -6.12 27.65
CA PRO A 140 -7.86 -6.66 26.39
C PRO A 140 -6.57 -5.96 25.93
N ALA A 141 -5.56 -6.74 25.55
CA ALA A 141 -4.25 -6.21 25.13
C ALA A 141 -3.71 -6.99 23.92
N ALA A 142 -2.71 -6.42 23.23
CA ALA A 142 -2.11 -7.09 22.10
C ALA A 142 -1.31 -8.32 22.55
N VAL A 143 -1.38 -9.39 21.76
CA VAL A 143 -0.50 -10.55 21.89
C VAL A 143 0.66 -10.34 20.94
N GLN A 144 1.88 -10.59 21.38
CA GLN A 144 3.06 -10.47 20.53
C GLN A 144 3.55 -11.87 20.14
N LEU A 145 3.78 -12.11 18.85
CA LEU A 145 4.51 -13.28 18.36
C LEU A 145 5.96 -12.88 18.15
N VAL A 146 6.89 -13.65 18.71
CA VAL A 146 8.34 -13.38 18.64
C VAL A 146 9.08 -14.59 18.10
N LEU A 147 9.92 -14.35 17.10
CA LEU A 147 10.89 -15.27 16.54
C LEU A 147 12.27 -14.77 16.97
N ARG A 148 13.02 -15.57 17.73
CA ARG A 148 14.29 -15.14 18.34
C ARG A 148 15.40 -16.12 18.04
N ASP A 149 16.54 -15.63 17.58
CA ASP A 149 17.81 -16.35 17.53
C ASP A 149 18.72 -15.85 18.66
N HIS A 150 19.06 -16.71 19.60
CA HIS A 150 19.94 -16.39 20.73
C HIS A 150 21.22 -17.23 20.66
N PRO A 151 22.42 -16.65 20.84
CA PRO A 151 23.69 -17.39 20.68
C PRO A 151 23.81 -18.61 21.60
N GLN A 152 23.37 -18.48 22.87
CA GLN A 152 23.36 -19.55 23.86
C GLN A 152 22.10 -20.44 23.78
N TRP A 153 20.90 -19.85 23.92
CA TRP A 153 19.62 -20.56 23.97
C TRP A 153 19.05 -21.00 22.61
N LYS A 154 19.77 -20.72 21.52
CA LYS A 154 19.38 -21.06 20.14
C LYS A 154 18.06 -20.40 19.73
N ARG A 155 17.44 -20.94 18.69
CA ARG A 155 16.24 -20.38 18.07
C ARG A 155 14.99 -20.79 18.84
N SER A 156 14.06 -19.85 18.93
CA SER A 156 12.79 -20.04 19.61
C SER A 156 11.70 -19.22 18.95
N ALA A 157 10.48 -19.74 18.96
CA ALA A 157 9.27 -18.98 18.64
C ALA A 157 8.34 -19.00 19.86
N TYR A 158 7.78 -17.85 20.23
CA TYR A 158 6.92 -17.78 21.40
C TYR A 158 5.92 -16.63 21.31
N LEU A 159 4.82 -16.78 22.05
CA LEU A 159 3.85 -15.71 22.28
C LEU A 159 4.17 -15.00 23.60
N VAL A 160 3.94 -13.70 23.65
CA VAL A 160 4.01 -12.87 24.86
C VAL A 160 2.67 -12.20 25.09
N LEU A 161 2.20 -12.24 26.34
CA LEU A 161 1.02 -11.49 26.76
C LEU A 161 1.44 -10.19 27.46
N GLN A 162 0.69 -9.13 27.21
CA GLN A 162 0.80 -7.86 27.94
C GLN A 162 -0.02 -7.86 29.25
N GLY A 163 -0.82 -8.90 29.49
CA GLY A 163 -1.60 -9.10 30.71
C GLY A 163 -2.19 -10.51 30.79
N GLY A 164 -2.52 -10.96 32.00
CA GLY A 164 -2.94 -12.35 32.23
C GLY A 164 -1.77 -13.32 32.12
N ASP A 165 -2.06 -14.62 31.97
CA ASP A 165 -1.02 -15.66 31.90
C ASP A 165 -1.54 -16.89 31.14
N PHE A 166 -0.62 -17.68 30.58
CA PHE A 166 -0.94 -18.89 29.82
C PHE A 166 -1.19 -20.07 30.74
N ASP A 167 -2.23 -20.85 30.48
CA ASP A 167 -2.47 -22.12 31.15
C ASP A 167 -1.82 -23.27 30.38
N CYS A 168 -0.48 -23.28 30.36
CA CYS A 168 0.32 -24.23 29.59
C CYS A 168 1.58 -24.68 30.36
N TYR A 169 1.48 -24.78 31.67
CA TYR A 169 2.57 -25.27 32.52
C TYR A 169 2.75 -26.78 32.33
N GLY A 170 3.96 -27.22 31.97
CA GLY A 170 4.24 -28.63 31.69
C GLY A 170 3.89 -29.08 30.26
N GLY A 171 3.43 -28.14 29.43
CA GLY A 171 3.14 -28.38 28.01
C GLY A 171 1.65 -28.45 27.69
N CYS A 172 1.30 -28.03 26.48
CA CYS A 172 -0.05 -28.07 25.93
C CYS A 172 0.00 -28.15 24.40
N LYS A 173 -1.18 -28.14 23.76
CA LYS A 173 -1.31 -28.01 22.31
C LYS A 173 -1.97 -26.67 21.99
N VAL A 174 -1.29 -25.84 21.21
CA VAL A 174 -1.89 -24.68 20.56
C VAL A 174 -2.43 -25.09 19.20
N LYS A 175 -3.51 -24.47 18.73
CA LYS A 175 -3.98 -24.64 17.36
C LYS A 175 -3.46 -23.49 16.52
N VAL A 176 -2.73 -23.80 15.47
CA VAL A 176 -2.16 -22.81 14.55
C VAL A 176 -2.83 -22.99 13.20
N ARG A 177 -3.41 -21.91 12.68
CA ARG A 177 -4.05 -21.87 11.36
C ARG A 177 -3.35 -20.83 10.51
N PHE A 178 -2.93 -21.21 9.31
CA PHE A 178 -2.36 -20.30 8.32
C PHE A 178 -3.40 -20.05 7.24
N ASP A 179 -3.69 -18.79 6.96
CA ASP A 179 -4.68 -18.36 5.97
C ASP A 179 -6.02 -19.11 6.14
N ASP A 180 -6.45 -19.81 5.08
CA ASP A 180 -7.68 -20.61 5.02
C ASP A 180 -7.41 -22.12 5.15
N ALA A 181 -6.19 -22.51 5.51
CA ALA A 181 -5.84 -23.92 5.75
C ALA A 181 -6.52 -24.46 7.02
N ALA A 182 -6.59 -25.79 7.13
CA ALA A 182 -7.07 -26.44 8.35
C ALA A 182 -6.13 -26.13 9.55
N PRO A 183 -6.66 -25.87 10.76
CA PRO A 183 -5.84 -25.70 11.95
C PRO A 183 -4.99 -26.93 12.25
N LYS A 184 -3.72 -26.71 12.60
CA LYS A 184 -2.77 -27.75 13.04
C LYS A 184 -2.45 -27.59 14.51
N ALA A 185 -2.50 -28.67 15.26
CA ALA A 185 -2.01 -28.69 16.64
C ALA A 185 -0.47 -28.65 16.67
N MET A 186 0.10 -27.74 17.45
CA MET A 186 1.54 -27.65 17.71
C MET A 186 1.81 -27.77 19.21
N SER A 187 2.87 -28.48 19.59
CA SER A 187 3.32 -28.52 20.98
C SER A 187 3.78 -27.13 21.42
N ALA A 188 3.35 -26.73 22.60
CA ALA A 188 3.80 -25.52 23.24
C ALA A 188 3.99 -25.73 24.73
N TRP A 189 4.75 -24.85 25.39
CA TRP A 189 4.93 -24.89 26.84
C TRP A 189 5.23 -23.50 27.39
N ARG A 190 4.76 -23.24 28.61
CA ARG A 190 5.07 -22.03 29.38
C ARG A 190 6.04 -22.39 30.52
N PRO A 191 7.25 -21.80 30.59
CA PRO A 191 8.21 -22.08 31.65
C PRO A 191 7.66 -21.72 33.03
N ARG A 192 8.12 -22.36 34.11
CA ARG A 192 7.78 -21.98 35.49
C ARG A 192 8.72 -20.87 35.99
N THR A 193 8.52 -19.65 35.50
CA THR A 193 9.21 -18.42 35.94
C THR A 193 8.23 -17.25 36.05
N ASP A 194 8.64 -16.21 36.77
CA ASP A 194 8.03 -14.91 36.94
C ASP A 194 8.63 -13.83 36.01
N GLU A 195 9.76 -14.10 35.35
CA GLU A 195 10.54 -13.09 34.60
C GLU A 195 10.00 -12.79 33.18
N ALA A 196 9.15 -13.66 32.59
CA ALA A 196 8.43 -13.38 31.35
C ALA A 196 7.21 -14.30 31.15
N ILE A 197 6.07 -13.72 30.78
CA ILE A 197 4.84 -14.45 30.43
C ILE A 197 4.93 -14.88 28.96
N ALA A 198 5.76 -15.90 28.71
CA ALA A 198 6.02 -16.42 27.36
C ALA A 198 5.56 -17.86 27.19
N LEU A 199 4.88 -18.13 26.07
CA LEU A 199 4.48 -19.46 25.63
C LEU A 199 5.32 -19.88 24.43
N PHE A 200 6.23 -20.83 24.61
CA PHE A 200 7.11 -21.32 23.56
C PHE A 200 6.42 -22.35 22.68
N ILE A 201 6.50 -22.18 21.37
CA ILE A 201 6.06 -23.16 20.37
C ILE A 201 7.28 -23.97 19.96
N GLU A 202 7.23 -25.29 20.18
CA GLU A 202 8.41 -26.15 20.05
C GLU A 202 8.91 -26.25 18.60
N ASP A 203 8.00 -26.45 17.64
CA ASP A 203 8.30 -26.52 16.21
C ASP A 203 8.43 -25.12 15.58
N HIS A 204 9.34 -24.33 16.13
CA HIS A 204 9.71 -23.00 15.62
C HIS A 204 10.17 -23.02 14.15
N ARG A 205 10.82 -24.10 13.70
CA ARG A 205 11.24 -24.25 12.29
C ARG A 205 10.04 -24.44 11.36
N GLY A 206 9.10 -25.31 11.73
CA GLY A 206 7.86 -25.50 10.99
C GLY A 206 7.01 -24.24 10.95
N LEU A 207 6.90 -23.55 12.09
CA LEU A 207 6.21 -22.27 12.19
C LEU A 207 6.84 -21.23 11.25
N TRP A 208 8.16 -21.05 11.30
CA TRP A 208 8.87 -20.11 10.41
C TRP A 208 8.59 -20.38 8.94
N ARG A 209 8.77 -21.63 8.47
CA ARG A 209 8.57 -21.98 7.06
C ARG A 209 7.16 -21.67 6.55
N GLN A 210 6.15 -21.76 7.43
CA GLN A 210 4.77 -21.43 7.09
C GLN A 210 4.52 -19.91 7.15
N LEU A 211 5.02 -19.22 8.17
CA LEU A 211 4.94 -17.75 8.26
C LEU A 211 5.55 -17.06 7.04
N ARG A 212 6.66 -17.58 6.50
CA ARG A 212 7.31 -17.08 5.27
C ARG A 212 6.41 -17.11 4.03
N LYS A 213 5.32 -17.89 4.06
CA LYS A 213 4.43 -18.11 2.92
C LYS A 213 3.00 -17.61 3.16
N ALA A 214 2.60 -17.48 4.41
CA ALA A 214 1.24 -17.13 4.80
C ALA A 214 1.01 -15.61 4.77
N GLY A 215 -0.21 -15.20 4.41
CA GLY A 215 -0.66 -13.82 4.60
C GLY A 215 -1.10 -13.57 6.04
N ARG A 216 -1.70 -14.57 6.68
CA ARG A 216 -2.22 -14.53 8.05
C ARG A 216 -1.89 -15.80 8.81
N VAL A 217 -1.63 -15.66 10.11
CA VAL A 217 -1.62 -16.78 11.06
C VAL A 217 -2.57 -16.48 12.22
N GLU A 218 -3.31 -17.48 12.67
CA GLU A 218 -4.12 -17.44 13.87
C GLU A 218 -3.62 -18.53 14.83
N ILE A 219 -3.41 -18.17 16.09
CA ILE A 219 -2.93 -19.08 17.12
C ILE A 219 -3.90 -19.08 18.29
N GLU A 220 -4.54 -20.22 18.53
CA GLU A 220 -5.41 -20.48 19.68
C GLU A 220 -4.58 -21.11 20.82
N PHE A 221 -4.65 -20.51 22.00
CA PHE A 221 -3.87 -20.90 23.19
C PHE A 221 -4.71 -20.82 24.48
N PRO A 222 -4.43 -21.66 25.48
CA PRO A 222 -5.12 -21.64 26.77
C PRO A 222 -4.64 -20.50 27.68
N VAL A 223 -5.55 -19.91 28.45
CA VAL A 223 -5.26 -18.82 29.41
C VAL A 223 -5.71 -19.19 30.82
N LYS A 224 -5.01 -18.71 31.86
CA LYS A 224 -5.33 -19.02 33.27
C LYS A 224 -6.67 -18.48 33.75
N ALA A 225 -7.20 -17.45 33.11
CA ALA A 225 -8.56 -16.96 33.35
C ALA A 225 -9.66 -17.93 32.86
N GLY A 226 -9.29 -19.03 32.20
CA GLY A 226 -10.18 -20.07 31.75
C GLY A 226 -10.42 -20.06 30.24
N GLY A 227 -10.49 -21.27 29.68
CA GLY A 227 -10.71 -21.51 28.26
C GLY A 227 -9.51 -21.14 27.39
N ALA A 228 -9.76 -21.07 26.08
CA ALA A 228 -8.79 -20.67 25.09
C ALA A 228 -9.08 -19.27 24.54
N ARG A 229 -8.06 -18.63 23.98
CA ARG A 229 -8.14 -17.39 23.22
C ARG A 229 -7.39 -17.55 21.92
N ALA A 230 -7.80 -16.80 20.90
CA ALA A 230 -7.12 -16.78 19.60
C ALA A 230 -6.56 -15.39 19.32
N ALA A 231 -5.32 -15.35 18.86
CA ALA A 231 -4.69 -14.14 18.33
C ALA A 231 -4.40 -14.34 16.84
N ALA A 232 -4.86 -13.41 16.02
CA ALA A 232 -4.57 -13.36 14.59
C ALA A 232 -3.46 -12.35 14.30
N PHE A 233 -2.58 -12.65 13.35
CA PHE A 233 -1.43 -11.83 12.95
C PHE A 233 -1.35 -11.78 11.43
N GLU A 234 -1.03 -10.61 10.88
CA GLU A 234 -0.75 -10.45 9.45
C GLU A 234 0.70 -10.87 9.17
N ALA A 235 0.90 -12.16 8.92
CA ALA A 235 2.22 -12.78 8.80
C ALA A 235 3.01 -12.34 7.54
N GLY A 236 2.32 -11.75 6.55
CA GLY A 236 2.96 -11.25 5.35
C GLY A 236 4.08 -10.25 5.63
N GLY A 237 5.03 -10.14 4.72
CA GLY A 237 6.12 -9.17 4.82
C GLY A 237 7.23 -9.51 5.83
N LEU A 238 7.18 -10.69 6.49
CA LEU A 238 8.33 -11.24 7.20
C LEU A 238 9.54 -11.23 6.26
N ASP A 239 10.74 -10.93 6.76
CA ASP A 239 11.98 -10.83 5.98
C ASP A 239 13.05 -11.79 6.53
N GLY A 240 13.32 -12.87 5.78
CA GLY A 240 14.35 -13.84 6.14
C GLY A 240 15.77 -13.28 6.08
N GLY A 241 16.00 -12.23 5.29
CA GLY A 241 17.30 -11.54 5.23
C GLY A 241 17.69 -10.87 6.55
N GLN A 242 16.70 -10.48 7.38
CA GLN A 242 16.94 -9.95 8.72
C GLN A 242 17.26 -11.05 9.76
N MET A 243 16.88 -12.29 9.46
CA MET A 243 17.00 -13.45 10.35
C MET A 243 17.82 -14.59 9.70
N PRO A 244 19.14 -14.42 9.51
CA PRO A 244 19.97 -15.39 8.80
C PRO A 244 19.92 -16.82 9.37
N GLY A 245 19.88 -17.80 8.46
CA GLY A 245 19.93 -19.23 8.78
C GLY A 245 18.62 -19.82 9.28
N TRP A 246 17.52 -19.06 9.33
CA TRP A 246 16.19 -19.58 9.65
C TRP A 246 15.52 -20.34 8.48
N ASP A 247 15.94 -20.06 7.25
CA ASP A 247 15.46 -20.73 6.03
C ASP A 247 16.07 -22.11 5.81
#